data_AF-A0A1G0E1G7-F1
#
_entry.id   AF-A0A1G0E1G7-F1
#
_cell.length_a   1.000
_cell.length_b   1.000
_cell.length_c   1.000
_cell.angle_alpha   90.00
_cell.angle_beta   90.00
_cell.angle_gamma   90.00
#
_symmetry.space_group_name_H-M   'P 1'
#
loop_
_entity.id
_entity.type
_entity.pdbx_description
1 polymer ?
#
loop_
_entity_poly.entity_id
_entity_poly.type
_entity_poly.pdbx_seq_one_letter_code
_entity_poly.pdbx_strand_id
1 'polypeptide(L)'
;MLNHQSAPSAVGQSTVQSIDANLKFIEELALQYTHQTSLPKAQLMMIGRKALVRAIEHFNVDRGLTFSAHAAWWVKQSIEREIMVTTMAASHLILRDNNNVSD
;
A
#
# COMPACT_ATOMS: atom_id res chain seq x y z
N MET A 1 -36.74 -6.65 17.59
CA MET A 1 -35.89 -6.19 16.46
C MET A 1 -34.44 -6.41 16.87
N LEU A 2 -33.85 -7.54 16.50
CA LEU A 2 -32.49 -7.91 16.90
C LEU A 2 -31.49 -7.29 15.90
N ASN A 3 -30.59 -6.49 16.45
CA ASN A 3 -29.54 -5.78 15.74
C ASN A 3 -28.48 -6.77 15.24
N HIS A 4 -28.48 -7.09 13.94
CA HIS A 4 -27.41 -7.85 13.30
C HIS A 4 -26.22 -6.94 13.00
N GLN A 5 -25.54 -6.47 14.04
CA GLN A 5 -24.17 -6.00 13.89
C GLN A 5 -23.27 -7.22 13.91
N SER A 6 -22.98 -7.74 12.71
CA SER A 6 -21.96 -8.77 12.49
C SER A 6 -20.67 -8.35 13.18
N ALA A 7 -20.23 -9.15 14.14
CA ALA A 7 -18.93 -8.98 14.79
C ALA A 7 -17.83 -8.86 13.73
N PRO A 8 -16.83 -7.97 13.88
CA PRO A 8 -15.71 -7.90 12.96
C PRO A 8 -15.00 -9.26 13.00
N SER A 9 -15.13 -9.97 11.88
CA SER A 9 -14.60 -11.29 11.60
C SER A 9 -13.17 -11.42 12.12
N ALA A 10 -12.84 -12.50 12.82
CA ALA A 10 -11.54 -12.76 13.43
C ALA A 10 -10.31 -12.58 12.50
N VAL A 11 -10.54 -12.58 11.18
CA VAL A 11 -9.56 -12.23 10.13
C VAL A 11 -9.06 -10.78 10.27
N GLY A 12 -9.89 -9.82 10.68
CA GLY A 12 -9.48 -8.41 10.77
C GLY A 12 -8.54 -8.11 11.92
N GLN A 13 -8.73 -8.74 13.09
CA GLN A 13 -7.89 -8.44 14.26
C GLN A 13 -6.49 -9.08 14.18
N SER A 14 -6.37 -10.29 13.64
CA SER A 14 -5.07 -10.95 13.45
C SER A 14 -4.21 -10.24 12.40
N THR A 15 -4.82 -9.71 11.34
CA THR A 15 -4.13 -8.93 10.32
C THR A 15 -3.66 -7.57 10.85
N VAL A 16 -4.48 -6.87 11.64
CA VAL A 16 -4.09 -5.58 12.27
C VAL A 16 -2.90 -5.77 13.21
N GLN A 17 -2.94 -6.77 14.09
CA GLN A 17 -1.81 -7.09 14.98
C GLN A 17 -0.55 -7.47 14.20
N SER A 18 -0.70 -8.19 13.09
CA SER A 18 0.41 -8.55 12.21
C SER A 18 1.00 -7.34 11.49
N ILE A 19 0.17 -6.36 11.08
CA ILE A 19 0.66 -5.10 10.50
C ILE A 19 1.43 -4.30 11.56
N ASP A 20 0.87 -4.17 12.76
CA ASP A 20 1.48 -3.40 13.85
C ASP A 20 2.84 -3.97 14.28
N ALA A 21 2.96 -5.30 14.33
CA ALA A 21 4.23 -5.99 14.59
C ALA A 21 5.30 -5.72 13.51
N ASN A 22 4.89 -5.38 12.29
CA ASN A 22 5.77 -5.12 11.15
C ASN A 22 5.95 -3.62 10.84
N LEU A 23 5.43 -2.71 11.68
CA LEU A 23 5.51 -1.27 11.43
C LEU A 23 6.94 -0.74 11.26
N LYS A 24 7.88 -1.22 12.08
CA LYS A 24 9.30 -0.82 11.99
C LYS A 24 9.92 -1.22 10.64
N PHE A 25 9.59 -2.42 10.17
CA PHE A 25 10.03 -2.89 8.86
C PHE A 25 9.44 -2.06 7.71
N ILE A 26 8.16 -1.70 7.79
CA ILE A 26 7.55 -0.78 6.81
C ILE A 26 8.23 0.58 6.84
N GLU A 27 8.55 1.09 8.03
CA GLU A 27 9.19 2.40 8.18
C GLU A 27 10.60 2.41 7.58
N GLU A 28 11.39 1.36 7.81
CA GLU A 28 12.72 1.18 7.19
C GLU A 28 12.65 1.06 5.67
N LEU A 29 11.65 0.34 5.13
CA LEU A 29 11.42 0.25 3.70
C LEU A 29 10.97 1.59 3.12
N ALA A 30 9.99 2.25 3.74
CA ALA A 30 9.46 3.53 3.29
C ALA A 30 10.55 4.62 3.29
N LEU A 31 11.45 4.61 4.27
CA LEU A 31 12.58 5.53 4.32
C LEU A 31 13.51 5.35 3.10
N GLN A 32 13.84 4.10 2.73
CA GLN A 32 14.64 3.81 1.54
C GLN A 32 13.97 4.33 0.26
N TYR A 33 12.65 4.19 0.13
CA TYR A 33 11.91 4.70 -1.04
C TYR A 33 11.71 6.22 -1.03
N THR A 34 11.77 6.86 0.14
CA THR A 34 11.70 8.33 0.24
C THR A 34 12.94 8.97 -0.42
N HIS A 35 14.10 8.30 -0.38
CA HIS A 35 15.31 8.77 -1.07
C HIS A 35 15.31 8.50 -2.58
N GLN A 36 14.43 7.62 -3.07
CA GLN A 36 14.40 7.19 -4.49
C GLN A 36 13.22 7.79 -5.26
N THR A 37 12.21 8.30 -4.56
CA THR A 37 10.95 8.78 -5.16
C THR A 37 10.60 10.14 -4.57
N SER A 38 9.83 10.94 -5.31
CA SER A 38 9.31 12.22 -4.81
C SER A 38 8.08 12.07 -3.90
N LEU A 39 7.70 10.83 -3.54
CA LEU A 39 6.53 10.58 -2.72
C LEU A 39 6.79 10.94 -1.25
N PRO A 40 5.84 11.57 -0.55
CA PRO A 40 5.98 11.86 0.87
C PRO A 40 5.97 10.57 1.70
N LYS A 41 6.78 10.53 2.77
CA LYS A 41 6.88 9.38 3.70
C LYS A 41 5.52 8.86 4.18
N ALA A 42 4.58 9.77 4.47
CA ALA A 42 3.24 9.39 4.91
C ALA A 42 2.46 8.59 3.84
N GLN A 43 2.60 8.95 2.57
CA GLN A 43 1.98 8.22 1.47
C GLN A 43 2.64 6.85 1.28
N LEU A 44 3.98 6.78 1.33
CA LEU A 44 4.73 5.52 1.27
C LEU A 44 4.34 4.57 2.40
N MET A 45 4.16 5.07 3.62
CA MET A 45 3.68 4.27 4.75
C MET A 45 2.26 3.73 4.52
N MET A 46 1.34 4.56 4.02
CA MET A 46 -0.02 4.11 3.72
C MET A 46 -0.03 3.03 2.63
N ILE A 47 0.78 3.18 1.59
CA ILE A 47 0.95 2.19 0.52
C ILE A 47 1.54 0.90 1.09
N GLY A 48 2.60 0.98 1.89
CA GLY A 48 3.25 -0.17 2.51
C GLY A 48 2.32 -0.97 3.42
N ARG A 49 1.48 -0.30 4.23
CA ARG A 49 0.46 -0.96 5.06
C ARG A 49 -0.56 -1.71 4.21
N LYS A 50 -1.05 -1.11 3.12
CA LYS A 50 -1.97 -1.78 2.18
C LYS A 50 -1.32 -2.98 1.48
N ALA A 51 -0.03 -2.87 1.14
CA ALA A 51 0.73 -3.95 0.53
C ALA A 51 0.91 -5.14 1.48
N LEU A 52 1.13 -4.88 2.78
CA LEU A 52 1.27 -5.94 3.78
C LEU A 52 0.00 -6.75 3.99
N VAL A 53 -1.18 -6.13 3.93
CA VAL A 53 -2.45 -6.87 3.97
C VAL A 53 -2.46 -7.95 2.89
N ARG A 54 -2.12 -7.56 1.65
CA ARG A 54 -2.04 -8.50 0.51
C ARG A 54 -0.93 -9.54 0.69
N ALA A 55 0.22 -9.12 1.23
CA ALA A 55 1.32 -10.04 1.50
C ALA A 55 0.91 -11.11 2.53
N ILE A 56 0.15 -10.75 3.56
CA ILE A 56 -0.36 -11.67 4.58
C ILE A 56 -1.40 -12.62 3.97
N GLU A 57 -2.34 -12.10 3.18
CA GLU A 57 -3.39 -12.89 2.52
C GLU A 57 -2.84 -13.95 1.57
N HIS A 58 -1.71 -13.67 0.92
CA HIS A 58 -1.12 -14.54 -0.11
C HIS A 58 0.20 -15.20 0.29
N PHE A 59 0.62 -15.07 1.55
CA PHE A 59 1.85 -15.71 2.00
C PHE A 59 1.68 -17.23 2.07
N ASN A 60 2.61 -17.96 1.46
CA ASN A 60 2.66 -19.41 1.50
C ASN A 60 4.05 -19.85 1.97
N VAL A 61 4.08 -20.50 3.15
CA VAL A 61 5.30 -20.98 3.81
C VAL A 61 5.99 -22.10 3.01
N ASP A 62 5.23 -22.91 2.27
CA ASP A 62 5.74 -24.05 1.49
C ASP A 62 6.63 -23.61 0.31
N ARG A 63 6.60 -22.33 -0.06
CA ARG A 63 7.46 -21.76 -1.10
C ARG A 63 8.89 -21.49 -0.64
N GLY A 64 9.22 -21.70 0.64
CA GLY A 64 10.57 -21.58 1.18
C GLY A 64 11.15 -20.16 1.26
N LEU A 65 10.35 -19.12 0.96
CA LEU A 65 10.74 -17.72 1.18
C LEU A 65 10.31 -17.23 2.57
N THR A 66 11.12 -16.37 3.17
CA THR A 66 10.73 -15.68 4.40
C THR A 66 9.60 -14.68 4.14
N PHE A 67 8.76 -14.44 5.14
CA PHE A 67 7.68 -13.45 5.05
C PHE A 67 8.21 -12.04 4.73
N SER A 68 9.35 -11.64 5.32
CA SER A 68 9.97 -10.34 5.07
C SER A 68 10.35 -10.15 3.59
N ALA A 69 10.89 -11.19 2.94
CA ALA A 69 11.21 -11.14 1.52
C ALA A 69 9.93 -11.04 0.66
N HIS A 70 8.89 -11.78 1.01
CA HIS A 70 7.60 -11.72 0.31
C HIS A 70 6.94 -10.33 0.46
N ALA A 71 6.91 -9.79 1.68
CA ALA A 71 6.37 -8.48 1.99
C ALA A 71 7.13 -7.35 1.28
N ALA A 72 8.47 -7.40 1.24
CA ALA A 72 9.29 -6.42 0.55
C ALA A 72 8.93 -6.30 -0.94
N TRP A 73 8.68 -7.44 -1.61
CA TRP A 73 8.26 -7.46 -3.02
C TRP A 73 6.89 -6.78 -3.22
N TRP A 74 5.91 -7.09 -2.36
CA TRP A 74 4.58 -6.47 -2.43
C TRP A 74 4.60 -4.96 -2.17
N VAL A 75 5.43 -4.51 -1.22
CA VAL A 75 5.62 -3.08 -0.93
C VAL A 75 6.23 -2.38 -2.14
N LYS A 76 7.30 -2.93 -2.72
CA LYS A 76 7.93 -2.41 -3.94
C LYS A 76 6.93 -2.27 -5.09
N GLN A 77 6.24 -3.36 -5.41
CA GLN A 77 5.27 -3.40 -6.50
C GLN A 77 4.14 -2.37 -6.30
N SER A 78 3.67 -2.22 -5.06
CA SER A 78 2.59 -1.27 -4.75
C SER A 78 3.05 0.18 -4.93
N ILE A 79 4.29 0.51 -4.55
CA ILE A 79 4.86 1.85 -4.75
C ILE A 79 5.02 2.15 -6.25
N GLU A 80 5.59 1.23 -7.01
CA GLU A 80 5.75 1.39 -8.47
C GLU A 80 4.41 1.60 -9.17
N ARG A 81 3.38 0.84 -8.76
CA ARG A 81 2.02 0.99 -9.28
C ARG A 81 1.42 2.38 -8.96
N GLU A 82 1.62 2.88 -7.74
CA GLU A 82 1.09 4.19 -7.33
C GLU A 82 1.77 5.35 -8.08
N ILE A 83 3.08 5.24 -8.34
CA ILE A 83 3.80 6.21 -9.17
C ILE A 83 3.22 6.22 -10.59
N MET A 84 2.99 5.05 -11.17
CA MET A 84 2.42 4.93 -12.51
C MET A 84 1.01 5.55 -12.58
N VAL A 85 0.13 5.21 -11.62
CA VAL A 85 -1.23 5.74 -11.55
C VAL A 85 -1.22 7.27 -11.37
N THR A 86 -0.37 7.78 -10.48
CA THR A 86 -0.26 9.21 -10.21
C THR A 86 0.26 9.97 -11.43
N THR A 87 1.28 9.43 -12.11
CA THR A 87 1.83 10.02 -13.35
C THR A 87 0.79 10.05 -14.46
N MET A 88 0.05 8.96 -14.65
CA MET A 88 -1.03 8.90 -15.64
C MET A 88 -2.15 9.92 -15.35
N ALA A 89 -2.53 10.07 -14.08
CA ALA A 89 -3.54 11.04 -13.67
C ALA A 89 -3.06 12.49 -13.89
N ALA A 90 -1.80 12.80 -13.57
CA ALA A 90 -1.23 14.13 -13.81
C ALA A 90 -1.25 14.49 -15.31
N SER A 91 -0.86 13.55 -16.18
CA SER A 91 -0.93 13.75 -17.64
C SER A 91 -2.36 14.00 -18.13
N HIS A 92 -3.35 13.29 -17.58
CA HIS A 92 -4.76 13.50 -17.94
C HIS A 92 -5.30 14.86 -17.47
N LEU A 93 -4.84 15.36 -16.32
CA LEU A 93 -5.24 16.68 -15.82
C LEU A 93 -4.63 17.82 -16.65
N ILE A 94 -3.38 17.69 -17.11
CA ILE A 94 -2.73 18.68 -17.99
C ILE A 94 -3.49 18.88 -19.30
N LEU A 95 -4.15 17.83 -19.81
CA LEU A 95 -4.95 17.93 -21.05
C LEU A 95 -6.34 18.56 -20.85
N ARG A 96 -6.83 18.68 -19.61
CA ARG A 96 -8.19 19.15 -19.32
C ARG A 96 -8.27 20.66 -19.04
N ASP A 97 -7.21 21.27 -18.50
CA ASP A 97 -7.19 22.71 -18.19
C ASP A 97 -7.01 23.60 -19.43
N ASN A 98 -6.43 23.10 -20.53
CA ASN A 98 -6.19 23.88 -21.76
C ASN A 98 -7.45 24.13 -22.62
N ASN A 99 -8.58 23.50 -22.31
CA ASN A 99 -9.83 23.64 -23.08
C ASN A 99 -10.87 24.58 -22.45
N ASN A 100 -10.51 25.35 -21.41
CA ASN A 100 -11.42 26.25 -20.70
C ASN A 100 -11.05 27.75 -20.81
N VAL A 101 -10.34 28.15 -21.87
CA VAL A 101 -9.97 29.58 -22.12
C VAL A 101 -10.59 30.09 -23.42
N SER A 102 -11.83 29.70 -23.72
CA SER A 102 -12.59 30.29 -24.83
C SER A 102 -14.08 30.31 -24.51
N ASP A 103 -14.48 31.25 -23.66
CA ASP A 103 -15.77 31.96 -23.75
C ASP A 103 -15.60 33.36 -23.13
#